data_AF-A0A7C2N6S4-F1
#
_entry.id   AF-A0A7C2N6S4-F1
#
_cell.length_a   1.000
_cell.length_b   1.000
_cell.length_c   1.000
_cell.angle_alpha   90.00
_cell.angle_beta   90.00
_cell.angle_gamma   90.00
#
_symmetry.space_group_name_H-M   'P 1'
#
loop_
_entity.id
_entity.type
_entity.pdbx_description
1 polymer ?
#
loop_
_entity_poly.entity_id
_entity_poly.type
_entity_poly.pdbx_seq_one_letter_code
_entity_poly.pdbx_strand_id
1 'polypeptide(L)'
;MVHIAPRYRKGLEPLIATIILIAITLVIAIAVVAWILGVFGGTVGDKEELQVFPNTSLTFQNTNWNLSMTVRNIGSVSAQIIGITVGNVTCSLSQSPFPIGSGEIKLVQAACSGNFAPGVSYTIRILTAAGNEFYGYVVAG
;
A
#
# COMPACT_ATOMS: atom_id res chain seq x y z
N MET A 1 76.15 -28.70 -19.72
CA MET A 1 75.05 -28.54 -18.74
C MET A 1 73.82 -28.09 -19.52
N VAL A 2 72.94 -29.03 -19.90
CA VAL A 2 71.72 -28.71 -20.68
C VAL A 2 70.56 -28.55 -19.71
N HIS A 3 69.98 -27.35 -19.69
CA HIS A 3 68.81 -27.02 -18.87
C HIS A 3 67.54 -27.60 -19.51
N ILE A 4 66.87 -28.51 -18.81
CA ILE A 4 65.58 -29.08 -19.23
C ILE A 4 64.48 -28.15 -18.71
N ALA A 5 63.78 -27.46 -19.62
CA ALA A 5 62.61 -26.66 -19.27
C ALA A 5 61.34 -27.53 -19.22
N PRO A 6 60.50 -27.44 -18.17
CA PRO A 6 59.28 -28.23 -18.08
C PRO A 6 58.19 -27.72 -19.05
N ARG A 7 57.64 -28.63 -19.86
CA ARG A 7 56.50 -28.35 -20.76
C ARG A 7 55.20 -28.24 -19.94
N TYR A 8 54.72 -27.00 -19.79
CA TYR A 8 53.45 -26.70 -19.14
C TYR A 8 52.27 -27.12 -20.06
N ARG A 9 51.42 -28.04 -19.60
CA ARG A 9 50.25 -28.52 -20.35
C ARG A 9 49.11 -27.49 -20.30
N LYS A 10 49.13 -26.48 -21.19
CA LYS A 10 48.11 -25.41 -21.34
C LYS A 10 46.78 -25.85 -21.99
N GLY A 11 46.38 -27.11 -21.85
CA GLY A 11 45.21 -27.67 -22.56
C GLY A 11 43.95 -27.84 -21.71
N LEU A 12 44.10 -27.95 -20.38
CA LEU A 12 42.99 -28.21 -19.44
C LEU A 12 42.53 -26.96 -18.67
N GLU A 13 43.34 -25.90 -18.64
CA GLU A 13 42.98 -24.62 -18.02
C GLU A 13 41.70 -24.00 -18.59
N PRO A 14 41.42 -24.07 -19.92
CA PRO A 14 40.16 -23.54 -20.46
C PRO A 14 38.93 -24.29 -19.95
N LEU A 15 39.06 -25.60 -19.72
CA LEU A 15 37.95 -26.44 -19.25
C LEU A 15 37.62 -26.16 -17.77
N ILE A 16 38.65 -25.99 -16.95
CA ILE A 16 38.46 -25.67 -15.54
C ILE A 16 37.83 -24.28 -15.41
N ALA A 17 38.27 -23.32 -16.23
CA ALA A 17 37.69 -21.98 -16.28
C ALA A 17 36.21 -22.00 -16.66
N THR A 18 35.80 -22.81 -17.65
CA THR A 18 34.38 -22.89 -18.04
C THR A 18 33.51 -23.52 -16.97
N ILE A 19 34.00 -24.53 -16.24
CA ILE A 19 33.25 -25.16 -15.14
C ILE A 19 33.03 -24.16 -14.00
N ILE A 20 34.08 -23.42 -13.61
CA ILE A 20 33.97 -22.38 -12.58
C ILE A 20 33.01 -21.28 -13.02
N LEU A 21 33.07 -20.87 -14.28
CA LEU A 21 32.18 -19.85 -14.82
C LEU A 21 30.72 -20.32 -14.81
N ILE A 22 30.43 -21.56 -15.24
CA ILE A 22 29.08 -22.14 -15.17
C ILE A 22 28.59 -22.18 -13.72
N ALA A 23 29.44 -22.63 -12.78
CA ALA A 23 29.08 -22.67 -11.37
C ALA A 23 28.74 -21.28 -10.82
N ILE A 24 29.56 -20.26 -11.12
CA ILE A 24 29.31 -18.88 -10.69
C ILE A 24 28.03 -18.33 -11.31
N THR A 25 27.80 -18.56 -12.62
CA THR A 25 26.58 -18.10 -13.29
C THR A 25 25.32 -18.69 -12.65
N LEU A 26 25.35 -19.98 -12.29
CA LEU A 26 24.24 -20.66 -11.63
C LEU A 26 23.98 -20.08 -10.22
N VAL A 27 25.04 -19.83 -9.45
CA VAL A 27 24.95 -19.23 -8.11
C VAL A 27 24.35 -17.81 -8.18
N ILE A 28 24.84 -16.98 -9.10
CA ILE A 28 24.32 -15.61 -9.28
C ILE A 28 22.87 -15.65 -9.74
N ALA A 29 22.51 -16.53 -10.67
CA ALA A 29 21.13 -16.65 -11.14
C ALA A 29 20.15 -16.95 -10.00
N ILE A 30 20.48 -17.90 -9.12
CA ILE A 30 19.67 -18.22 -7.94
C ILE A 30 19.61 -17.03 -6.98
N ALA A 31 20.74 -16.36 -6.72
CA ALA A 31 20.79 -15.19 -5.84
C ALA A 31 19.93 -14.03 -6.34
N VAL A 32 19.96 -13.76 -7.65
CA VAL A 32 19.13 -12.71 -8.28
C VAL A 32 17.65 -13.06 -8.20
N VAL A 33 17.27 -14.32 -8.45
CA VAL A 33 15.88 -14.77 -8.30
C VAL A 33 15.43 -14.63 -6.85
N ALA A 34 16.23 -15.07 -5.88
CA ALA A 34 15.92 -14.92 -4.46
C ALA A 34 15.82 -13.44 -4.04
N TRP A 35 16.66 -12.56 -4.59
CA TRP A 35 16.60 -11.12 -4.33
C TRP A 35 15.34 -10.49 -4.94
N ILE A 36 14.97 -10.85 -6.17
CA ILE A 36 13.74 -10.35 -6.81
C ILE A 36 12.51 -10.84 -6.04
N LEU A 37 12.45 -12.12 -5.67
CA LEU A 37 11.33 -12.64 -4.86
C LEU A 37 11.32 -12.06 -3.43
N GLY A 38 12.48 -11.75 -2.85
CA GLY A 38 12.56 -11.12 -1.53
C GLY A 38 12.13 -9.65 -1.52
N VAL A 39 12.58 -8.87 -2.51
CA VAL A 39 12.29 -7.43 -2.61
C VAL A 39 10.91 -7.17 -3.22
N PHE A 40 10.57 -7.89 -4.30
CA PHE A 40 9.29 -7.72 -4.99
C PHE A 40 8.21 -8.66 -4.48
N GLY A 41 8.53 -9.88 -4.04
CA GLY A 41 7.50 -10.84 -3.59
C GLY A 41 6.72 -10.39 -2.35
N GLY A 42 7.24 -9.44 -1.56
CA GLY A 42 6.50 -8.80 -0.46
C GLY A 42 5.76 -7.50 -0.84
N THR A 43 6.07 -6.88 -1.98
CA THR A 43 5.55 -5.55 -2.34
C THR A 43 4.46 -5.55 -3.41
N VAL A 44 4.18 -6.68 -4.07
CA VAL A 44 3.12 -6.76 -5.11
C VAL A 44 1.78 -7.35 -4.64
N GLY A 45 1.71 -7.94 -3.45
CA GLY A 45 0.59 -8.82 -3.08
C GLY A 45 -0.71 -8.12 -2.69
N ASP A 46 -0.60 -7.09 -1.84
CA ASP A 46 -1.76 -6.59 -1.11
C ASP A 46 -1.87 -5.07 -1.28
N LYS A 47 -2.81 -4.64 -2.11
CA LYS A 47 -3.14 -3.22 -2.29
C LYS A 47 -4.37 -2.91 -1.47
N GLU A 48 -4.21 -2.04 -0.48
CA GLU A 48 -5.35 -1.39 0.16
C GLU A 48 -5.72 -0.16 -0.67
N GLU A 49 -6.97 -0.05 -1.09
CA GLU A 49 -7.43 1.11 -1.86
C GLU A 49 -8.89 1.39 -1.56
N LEU A 50 -9.19 2.58 -1.02
CA LEU A 50 -10.54 3.02 -0.71
C LEU A 50 -11.00 4.11 -1.67
N GLN A 51 -12.17 3.91 -2.24
CA GLN A 51 -12.88 4.87 -3.07
C GLN A 51 -14.05 5.47 -2.29
N VAL A 52 -14.09 6.79 -2.18
CA VAL A 52 -15.21 7.52 -1.59
C VAL A 52 -16.20 7.89 -2.71
N PHE A 53 -17.48 7.53 -2.55
CA PHE A 53 -18.52 7.89 -3.51
C PHE A 53 -18.95 9.36 -3.37
N PRO A 54 -19.48 9.98 -4.44
CA PRO A 54 -19.89 11.38 -4.43
C PRO A 54 -21.18 11.66 -3.63
N ASN A 55 -21.87 10.62 -3.14
CA ASN A 55 -23.09 10.75 -2.34
C ASN A 55 -22.82 11.07 -0.86
N THR A 56 -21.63 11.58 -0.54
CA THR A 56 -21.29 12.01 0.82
C THR A 56 -22.12 13.22 1.25
N SER A 57 -22.57 13.22 2.50
CA SER A 57 -23.30 14.34 3.10
C SER A 57 -22.68 14.70 4.44
N LEU A 58 -22.60 16.01 4.70
CA LEU A 58 -22.16 16.58 5.97
C LEU A 58 -23.28 17.49 6.46
N THR A 59 -24.01 17.07 7.49
CA THR A 59 -25.21 17.77 7.97
C THR A 59 -25.07 18.17 9.43
N PHE A 60 -25.49 19.37 9.79
CA PHE A 60 -25.52 19.78 11.19
C PHE A 60 -26.76 19.21 11.87
N GLN A 61 -26.58 18.35 12.87
CA GLN A 61 -27.67 17.74 13.65
C GLN A 61 -27.45 17.95 15.14
N ASN A 62 -28.43 18.58 15.78
CA ASN A 62 -28.43 18.95 17.20
C ASN A 62 -27.26 19.86 17.57
N THR A 63 -26.09 19.27 17.81
CA THR A 63 -24.88 19.93 18.33
C THR A 63 -23.62 19.61 17.55
N ASN A 64 -23.64 18.61 16.67
CA ASN A 64 -22.48 18.14 15.93
C ASN A 64 -22.78 18.03 14.42
N TRP A 65 -21.72 18.07 13.63
CA TRP A 65 -21.82 17.75 12.20
C TRP A 65 -21.73 16.25 12.00
N ASN A 66 -22.75 15.68 11.37
CA ASN A 66 -22.78 14.26 11.02
C ASN A 66 -22.33 14.08 9.58
N LEU A 67 -21.21 13.38 9.40
CA LEU A 67 -20.68 12.93 8.13
C LEU A 67 -21.25 11.54 7.83
N SER A 68 -21.91 11.41 6.68
CA SER A 68 -22.33 10.12 6.12
C SER A 68 -21.70 9.96 4.74
N MET A 69 -20.87 8.94 4.57
CA MET A 69 -20.18 8.67 3.31
C MET A 69 -20.29 7.20 2.93
N THR A 70 -20.48 6.92 1.64
CA THR A 70 -20.36 5.56 1.12
C THR A 70 -18.94 5.34 0.64
N VAL A 71 -18.29 4.30 1.15
CA VAL A 71 -16.91 3.93 0.81
C VAL A 71 -16.91 2.53 0.21
N ARG A 72 -16.18 2.38 -0.90
CA ARG A 72 -15.88 1.08 -1.51
C ARG A 72 -14.42 0.74 -1.31
N ASN A 73 -14.14 -0.49 -0.94
CA ASN A 73 -12.78 -1.02 -1.04
C ASN A 73 -12.56 -1.60 -2.44
N ILE A 74 -11.71 -0.96 -3.22
CA ILE A 74 -11.30 -1.41 -4.57
C ILE A 74 -9.95 -2.13 -4.54
N GLY A 75 -9.31 -2.20 -3.38
CA GLY A 75 -8.08 -2.94 -3.13
C GLY A 75 -8.26 -4.46 -3.09
N SER A 76 -7.14 -5.19 -3.13
CA SER A 76 -7.11 -6.66 -3.03
C SER A 76 -7.22 -7.18 -1.60
N VAL A 77 -7.09 -6.31 -0.58
CA VAL A 77 -7.16 -6.68 0.84
C VAL A 77 -8.21 -5.89 1.63
N SER A 78 -8.61 -6.44 2.78
CA SER A 78 -9.50 -5.77 3.72
C SER A 78 -8.84 -4.53 4.33
N ALA A 79 -9.57 -3.41 4.35
CA ALA A 79 -9.13 -2.15 4.93
C ALA A 79 -9.78 -1.94 6.30
N GLN A 80 -9.05 -1.33 7.23
CA GLN A 80 -9.55 -0.98 8.56
C GLN A 80 -9.48 0.53 8.75
N ILE A 81 -10.61 1.24 8.70
CA ILE A 81 -10.63 2.69 8.92
C ILE A 81 -10.53 2.97 10.42
N ILE A 82 -9.54 3.76 10.83
CA ILE A 82 -9.30 4.12 12.24
C ILE A 82 -9.57 5.58 12.54
N GLY A 83 -9.51 6.45 11.53
CA GLY A 83 -9.70 7.88 11.70
C GLY A 83 -10.26 8.54 10.45
N ILE A 84 -11.05 9.59 10.67
CA ILE A 84 -11.56 10.47 9.61
C ILE A 84 -11.33 11.90 10.03
N THR A 85 -10.89 12.73 9.09
CA THR A 85 -10.77 14.17 9.24
C THR A 85 -11.47 14.86 8.08
N VAL A 86 -12.16 15.96 8.35
CA VAL A 86 -12.82 16.80 7.35
C VAL A 86 -12.23 18.20 7.45
N GLY A 87 -11.51 18.62 6.41
CA GLY A 87 -10.64 19.80 6.48
C GLY A 87 -9.59 19.62 7.58
N ASN A 88 -9.66 20.47 8.61
CA ASN A 88 -8.77 20.44 9.78
C ASN A 88 -9.44 19.88 11.04
N VAL A 89 -10.63 19.28 10.91
CA VAL A 89 -11.45 18.82 12.03
C VAL A 89 -11.43 17.29 12.07
N THR A 90 -11.06 16.72 13.21
CA THR A 90 -11.15 15.28 13.44
C THR A 90 -12.59 14.87 13.73
N CYS A 91 -13.02 13.77 13.12
CA CYS A 91 -14.36 13.21 13.30
C CYS A 91 -14.27 11.88 14.04
N SER A 92 -15.18 11.69 14.98
CA SER A 92 -15.33 10.45 15.75
C SER A 92 -16.17 9.46 14.95
N LEU A 93 -15.57 8.35 14.56
CA LEU A 93 -16.26 7.23 13.92
C LEU A 93 -17.28 6.61 14.89
N SER A 94 -18.44 6.20 14.37
CA SER A 94 -19.43 5.45 15.15
C SER A 94 -18.91 4.06 15.57
N GLN A 95 -17.95 3.51 14.83
CA GLN A 95 -17.26 2.26 15.12
C GLN A 95 -15.80 2.39 14.65
N SER A 96 -14.83 2.12 15.52
CA SER A 96 -13.40 2.11 15.20
C SER A 96 -12.70 0.91 15.85
N PRO A 97 -11.91 0.11 15.11
CA PRO A 97 -11.71 0.18 13.66
C PRO A 97 -12.98 -0.23 12.89
N PHE A 98 -13.23 0.41 11.74
CA PHE A 98 -14.33 0.05 10.84
C PHE A 98 -13.82 -0.83 9.70
N PRO A 99 -14.17 -2.13 9.67
CA PRO A 99 -13.68 -3.07 8.66
C PRO A 99 -14.44 -2.96 7.34
N ILE A 100 -13.71 -2.90 6.22
CA ILE A 100 -14.27 -2.98 4.86
C ILE A 100 -13.50 -4.04 4.07
N GLY A 101 -14.15 -5.17 3.78
CA GLY A 101 -13.57 -6.24 2.99
C GLY A 101 -13.32 -5.82 1.53
N SER A 102 -12.43 -6.54 0.83
CA SER A 102 -12.17 -6.28 -0.59
C SER A 102 -13.46 -6.39 -1.41
N GLY A 103 -13.71 -5.40 -2.28
CA GLY A 103 -14.91 -5.32 -3.11
C GLY A 103 -16.17 -4.86 -2.38
N GLU A 104 -16.16 -4.77 -1.05
CA GLU A 104 -17.32 -4.34 -0.28
C GLU A 104 -17.59 -2.84 -0.42
N ILE A 105 -18.87 -2.49 -0.32
CA ILE A 105 -19.35 -1.11 -0.23
C ILE A 105 -20.03 -0.97 1.12
N LYS A 106 -19.60 -0.01 1.94
CA LYS A 106 -20.18 0.25 3.25
C LYS A 106 -20.49 1.72 3.46
N LEU A 107 -21.52 1.98 4.25
CA LEU A 107 -21.87 3.31 4.72
C LEU A 107 -21.09 3.58 6.01
N VAL A 108 -20.24 4.60 5.99
CA VAL A 108 -19.42 5.02 7.11
C VAL A 108 -19.99 6.32 7.67
N GLN A 109 -20.22 6.34 8.98
CA GLN A 109 -20.74 7.50 9.69
C GLN A 109 -19.73 7.98 10.73
N ALA A 110 -19.59 9.30 10.82
CA ALA A 110 -18.73 9.94 11.80
C ALA A 110 -19.31 11.28 12.26
N ALA A 111 -19.12 11.62 13.54
CA ALA A 111 -19.50 12.90 14.10
C ALA A 111 -18.29 13.82 14.21
N CYS A 112 -18.37 15.01 13.64
CA CYS A 112 -17.35 16.04 13.65
C CYS A 112 -17.80 17.22 14.54
N SER A 113 -16.93 17.70 15.42
CA SER A 113 -17.22 18.81 16.37
C SER A 113 -16.74 20.19 15.88
N GLY A 114 -16.44 20.32 14.59
CA GLY A 114 -15.93 21.56 13.99
C GLY A 114 -17.04 22.51 13.54
N ASN A 115 -16.66 23.73 13.17
CA ASN A 115 -17.57 24.69 12.56
C ASN A 115 -17.39 24.67 11.04
N PHE A 116 -18.39 24.17 10.30
CA PHE A 116 -18.38 24.14 8.84
C PHE A 116 -19.35 25.21 8.31
N ALA A 117 -18.95 25.90 7.25
CA ALA A 117 -19.78 26.90 6.60
C ALA A 117 -20.69 26.20 5.56
N PRO A 118 -22.02 26.37 5.62
CA PRO A 118 -22.93 25.76 4.66
C PRO A 118 -22.59 26.16 3.20
N GLY A 119 -22.68 25.21 2.29
CA GLY A 119 -22.35 25.37 0.87
C GLY A 119 -20.85 25.32 0.55
N VAL A 120 -19.97 25.19 1.54
CA VAL A 120 -18.52 25.09 1.32
C VAL A 120 -18.10 23.63 1.16
N SER A 121 -17.23 23.37 0.17
CA SER A 121 -16.62 22.06 -0.05
C SER A 121 -15.40 21.86 0.84
N TYR A 122 -15.35 20.73 1.54
CA TYR A 122 -14.26 20.32 2.42
C TYR A 122 -13.66 19.00 1.96
N THR A 123 -12.36 18.84 2.18
CA THR A 123 -11.63 17.59 1.90
C THR A 123 -11.84 16.60 3.04
N ILE A 124 -12.24 15.37 2.72
CA ILE A 124 -12.24 14.25 3.65
C ILE A 124 -10.88 13.55 3.53
N ARG A 125 -10.24 13.27 4.67
CA ARG A 125 -9.06 12.40 4.76
C ARG A 125 -9.39 11.24 5.68
N ILE A 126 -9.27 10.04 5.14
CA ILE A 126 -9.53 8.75 5.80
C ILE A 126 -8.18 8.13 6.12
N LEU A 127 -7.96 7.78 7.38
CA LEU A 127 -6.75 7.09 7.85
C LEU A 127 -7.08 5.62 8.14
N THR A 128 -6.30 4.71 7.57
CA THR A 128 -6.42 3.27 7.82
C THR A 128 -5.40 2.76 8.83
N ALA A 129 -5.66 1.60 9.44
CA ALA A 129 -4.75 0.96 10.39
C ALA A 129 -3.40 0.59 9.77
N ALA A 130 -3.37 0.39 8.44
CA ALA A 130 -2.15 0.16 7.68
C ALA A 130 -1.29 1.43 7.52
N GLY A 131 -1.80 2.60 7.92
CA GLY A 131 -1.12 3.89 7.78
C GLY A 131 -1.34 4.55 6.42
N ASN A 132 -2.27 4.04 5.60
CA ASN A 132 -2.62 4.65 4.32
C ASN A 132 -3.64 5.77 4.51
N GLU A 133 -3.59 6.75 3.61
CA GLU A 133 -4.53 7.87 3.58
C GLU A 133 -5.30 7.89 2.27
N PHE A 134 -6.62 8.00 2.36
CA PHE A 134 -7.52 8.15 1.22
C PHE A 134 -8.30 9.45 1.32
N TYR A 135 -8.62 10.01 0.16
CA TYR A 135 -9.19 11.35 0.07
C TYR A 135 -10.57 11.32 -0.60
N GLY A 136 -11.44 12.20 -0.13
CA GLY A 136 -12.75 12.47 -0.71
C GLY A 136 -13.11 13.95 -0.55
N TYR A 137 -14.30 14.32 -1.01
CA TYR A 137 -14.83 15.68 -0.87
C TYR A 137 -16.26 15.62 -0.40
N VAL A 138 -16.66 16.60 0.41
CA VAL A 138 -18.05 16.75 0.85
C VAL A 138 -18.40 18.23 0.93
N VAL A 139 -19.61 18.58 0.54
CA VAL A 139 -20.15 19.92 0.74
C VAL A 139 -20.92 19.93 2.06
N ALA A 140 -20.63 20.91 2.92
CA ALA A 140 -21.41 21.14 4.12
C ALA A 140 -22.83 21.57 3.73
N GLY A 141 -23.83 20.80 4.20
CA GLY A 141 -25.25 21.12 4.02
C GLY A 141 -25.73 22.23 4.93
#